data_AF-A0A367GMG1-F1
#
_entry.id   AF-A0A367GMG1-F1
#
_cell.length_a   1.000
_cell.length_b   1.000
_cell.length_c   1.000
_cell.angle_alpha   90.00
_cell.angle_beta   90.00
_cell.angle_gamma   90.00
#
_symmetry.space_group_name_H-M   'P 1'
#
loop_
_entity.id
_entity.type
_entity.pdbx_description
1 polymer ?
#
loop_
_entity_poly.entity_id
_entity_poly.type
_entity_poly.pdbx_seq_one_letter_code
_entity_poly.pdbx_strand_id
1 'polypeptide(L)'
;MEDYKNKLGSLADKLKKEPPKTPIQEVHPVKATTELKEPEAQLNVWIPKGLLKKMKGYGLEHDLSLKDLSILALEFFLAAKSKMSVENKS
;
A
#
# COMPACT_ATOMS: atom_id res chain seq x y z
N MET A 1 1.06 -44.09 -44.29
CA MET A 1 0.58 -42.68 -44.29
C MET A 1 -0.79 -42.54 -43.61
N GLU A 2 -1.43 -43.65 -43.22
CA GLU A 2 -2.74 -43.69 -42.55
C GLU A 2 -2.68 -43.35 -41.04
N ASP A 3 -1.56 -43.66 -40.39
CA ASP A 3 -1.34 -43.36 -38.96
C ASP A 3 -1.38 -41.87 -38.62
N TYR A 4 -0.99 -41.01 -39.57
CA TYR A 4 -0.99 -39.56 -39.36
C TYR A 4 -2.40 -38.97 -39.37
N LYS A 5 -3.26 -39.45 -40.29
CA LYS A 5 -4.67 -39.04 -40.34
C LYS A 5 -5.43 -39.52 -39.11
N ASN A 6 -5.13 -40.72 -38.61
CA ASN A 6 -5.74 -41.24 -37.40
C ASN A 6 -5.35 -40.45 -36.14
N LYS A 7 -4.08 -40.01 -36.03
CA LYS A 7 -3.64 -39.14 -34.93
C LYS A 7 -4.30 -37.76 -34.98
N LEU A 8 -4.49 -37.18 -36.16
CA LEU A 8 -5.20 -35.90 -36.32
C LEU A 8 -6.68 -35.99 -35.98
N GLY A 9 -7.35 -37.07 -36.38
CA GLY A 9 -8.75 -37.33 -36.00
C GLY A 9 -8.92 -37.46 -34.48
N SER A 10 -8.03 -38.22 -33.84
CA SER A 10 -8.06 -38.38 -32.37
C SER A 10 -7.79 -37.08 -31.61
N LEU A 11 -6.97 -36.16 -32.16
CA LEU A 11 -6.73 -34.85 -31.57
C LEU A 11 -7.93 -33.91 -31.73
N ALA A 12 -8.56 -33.92 -32.91
CA ALA A 12 -9.77 -33.13 -33.16
C ALA A 12 -10.95 -33.57 -32.30
N ASP A 13 -11.08 -34.87 -32.04
CA ASP A 13 -12.09 -35.42 -31.14
C ASP A 13 -11.87 -35.02 -29.68
N LYS A 14 -10.60 -34.99 -29.22
CA LYS A 14 -10.26 -34.52 -27.86
C LYS A 14 -10.53 -33.02 -27.69
N LEU A 15 -10.17 -32.20 -28.68
CA LEU A 15 -10.39 -30.75 -28.64
C LEU A 15 -11.87 -30.34 -28.58
N LYS A 16 -12.77 -31.15 -29.17
CA LYS A 16 -14.22 -30.88 -29.18
C LYS A 16 -14.93 -31.35 -27.91
N LYS A 17 -14.42 -32.39 -27.26
CA LYS A 17 -15.07 -33.04 -26.11
C LYS A 17 -14.57 -32.53 -24.77
N GLU A 18 -13.33 -32.07 -24.68
CA GLU A 18 -12.79 -31.52 -23.45
C GLU A 18 -13.07 -30.02 -23.38
N PRO A 19 -13.85 -29.54 -22.39
CA PRO A 19 -13.99 -28.11 -22.19
C PRO A 19 -12.58 -27.53 -21.92
N PRO A 20 -12.22 -26.39 -22.52
CA PRO A 20 -10.91 -25.79 -22.30
C PRO A 20 -10.76 -25.50 -20.80
N LYS A 21 -9.93 -26.31 -20.13
CA LYS A 21 -9.46 -26.00 -18.79
C LYS A 21 -8.53 -24.80 -18.93
N THR A 22 -9.08 -23.60 -18.77
CA THR A 22 -8.25 -22.43 -18.52
C THR A 22 -7.39 -22.76 -17.30
N PRO A 23 -6.08 -22.47 -17.30
CA PRO A 23 -5.28 -22.53 -16.10
C PRO A 23 -5.89 -21.53 -15.13
N ILE A 24 -6.78 -22.01 -14.26
CA ILE A 24 -7.41 -21.15 -13.27
C ILE A 24 -6.32 -20.90 -12.24
N GLN A 25 -5.79 -19.69 -12.27
CA GLN A 25 -4.71 -19.31 -11.37
C GLN A 25 -5.30 -19.26 -9.97
N GLU A 26 -5.01 -20.26 -9.15
CA GLU A 26 -5.37 -20.24 -7.73
C GLU A 26 -4.60 -19.10 -7.05
N VAL A 27 -5.32 -18.01 -6.76
CA VAL A 27 -4.76 -16.88 -6.02
C VAL A 27 -4.91 -17.15 -4.53
N HIS A 28 -3.79 -17.40 -3.86
CA HIS A 28 -3.78 -17.38 -2.41
C HIS A 28 -3.76 -15.92 -1.95
N PRO A 29 -4.60 -15.55 -0.96
CA PRO A 29 -4.49 -14.25 -0.31
C PRO A 29 -3.06 -14.11 0.20
N VAL A 30 -2.37 -13.06 -0.22
CA VAL A 30 -1.08 -12.71 0.37
C VAL A 30 -1.38 -12.46 1.84
N LYS A 31 -0.89 -13.33 2.73
CA LYS A 31 -1.07 -13.16 4.17
C LYS A 31 -0.56 -11.76 4.47
N ALA A 32 -1.46 -10.86 4.86
CA ALA A 32 -1.08 -9.53 5.26
C ALA A 32 -0.13 -9.72 6.44
N THR A 33 1.17 -9.47 6.21
CA THR A 33 2.14 -9.35 7.30
C THR A 33 1.54 -8.28 8.20
N THR A 34 0.98 -8.71 9.32
CA THR A 34 0.49 -7.78 10.33
C THR A 34 1.75 -7.29 11.00
N GLU A 35 2.45 -6.37 10.33
CA GLU A 35 3.39 -5.50 11.01
C GLU A 35 2.59 -4.92 12.17
N LEU A 36 3.08 -5.15 13.39
CA LEU A 36 2.56 -4.57 14.62
C LEU A 36 2.74 -3.05 14.53
N LYS A 37 1.93 -2.40 13.70
CA LYS A 37 1.79 -0.95 13.68
C LYS A 37 1.09 -0.60 14.99
N GLU A 38 1.71 0.31 15.74
CA GLU A 38 1.05 0.91 16.89
C GLU A 38 -0.35 1.37 16.50
N PRO A 39 -1.34 1.32 17.42
CA PRO A 39 -2.71 1.70 17.09
C PRO A 39 -2.75 3.13 16.54
N GLU A 40 -2.92 3.25 15.23
CA GLU A 40 -2.96 4.53 14.54
C GLU A 40 -4.34 5.18 14.73
N ALA A 41 -4.36 6.42 15.20
CA ALA A 41 -5.58 7.22 15.26
C ALA A 41 -5.70 8.11 14.00
N GLN A 42 -6.91 8.23 13.44
CA GLN A 42 -7.15 9.14 12.32
C GLN A 42 -7.23 10.59 12.80
N LEU A 43 -6.40 11.46 12.22
CA LEU A 43 -6.43 12.90 12.46
C LEU A 43 -7.06 13.62 11.26
N ASN A 44 -8.28 14.14 11.45
CA ASN A 44 -8.98 14.94 10.43
C ASN A 44 -8.85 16.44 10.76
N VAL A 45 -8.09 17.18 9.96
CA VAL A 45 -7.84 18.61 10.18
C VAL A 45 -8.00 19.40 8.88
N TRP A 46 -8.61 20.57 8.98
CA TRP A 46 -8.65 21.55 7.91
C TRP A 46 -7.40 22.42 7.96
N ILE A 47 -6.59 22.39 6.89
CA ILE A 47 -5.38 23.21 6.78
C ILE A 47 -5.41 24.13 5.56
N PRO A 48 -4.75 25.30 5.61
CA PRO A 48 -4.65 26.20 4.47
C PRO A 48 -4.01 25.51 3.25
N LYS A 49 -4.57 25.72 2.06
CA LYS A 49 -4.08 25.11 0.81
C LYS A 49 -2.60 25.43 0.52
N GLY A 50 -2.15 26.63 0.90
CA GLY A 50 -0.75 27.04 0.74
C GLY A 50 0.20 26.23 1.61
N LEU A 51 -0.21 25.89 2.84
CA LEU A 51 0.58 25.07 3.75
C LEU A 51 0.70 23.63 3.25
N LEU A 52 -0.41 23.05 2.78
CA LEU A 52 -0.40 21.70 2.19
C LEU A 52 0.55 21.61 0.99
N LYS A 53 0.60 22.63 0.12
CA LYS A 53 1.54 22.66 -1.01
C LYS A 53 2.99 22.66 -0.56
N LYS A 54 3.33 23.49 0.44
CA LYS A 54 4.69 23.55 1.00
C LYS A 54 5.09 22.22 1.64
N MET A 55 4.20 21.63 2.42
CA MET A 55 4.43 20.34 3.07
C MET A 55 4.67 19.22 2.06
N LYS A 56 3.91 19.21 0.95
CA LYS A 56 4.14 18.28 -0.16
C LYS A 56 5.47 18.51 -0.86
N GLY A 57 5.85 19.76 -1.13
CA GLY A 57 7.14 20.09 -1.74
C GLY A 57 8.30 19.57 -0.89
N TYR A 58 8.28 19.91 0.40
CA TYR A 58 9.31 19.45 1.34
C TYR A 58 9.33 17.92 1.48
N GLY A 59 8.17 17.27 1.52
CA GLY A 59 8.09 15.80 1.55
C GLY A 59 8.71 15.13 0.32
N LEU A 60 8.57 15.73 -0.87
CA LEU A 60 9.23 15.23 -2.09
C LEU A 60 10.75 15.44 -2.05
N GLU A 61 11.22 16.56 -1.50
CA GLU A 61 12.67 16.85 -1.40
C GLU A 61 13.40 15.92 -0.43
N HIS A 62 12.73 15.51 0.65
CA HIS A 62 13.32 14.75 1.75
C HIS A 62 12.87 13.28 1.83
N ASP A 63 12.11 12.79 0.84
CA ASP A 63 11.53 11.44 0.79
C ASP A 63 10.70 11.11 2.05
N LEU A 64 9.91 12.08 2.53
CA LEU A 64 9.06 11.96 3.72
C LEU A 64 7.59 11.97 3.34
N SER A 65 6.80 11.09 3.98
CA SER A 65 5.35 11.13 3.80
C SER A 65 4.73 12.32 4.55
N LEU A 66 3.55 12.77 4.10
CA LEU A 66 2.80 13.80 4.80
C LEU A 66 2.47 13.42 6.24
N LYS A 67 2.33 12.12 6.51
CA LYS A 67 2.10 11.58 7.86
C LYS A 67 3.34 11.80 8.72
N ASP A 68 4.52 11.44 8.24
CA ASP A 68 5.78 11.59 8.98
C ASP A 68 6.07 13.05 9.31
N LEU A 69 5.87 13.92 8.32
CA LEU A 69 5.95 15.38 8.48
C LEU A 69 4.99 15.91 9.56
N SER A 70 3.76 15.38 9.57
CA SER A 70 2.77 15.78 10.57
C SER A 70 3.16 15.30 11.97
N ILE A 71 3.65 14.07 12.10
CA ILE A 71 4.11 13.51 13.38
C ILE A 71 5.29 14.33 13.92
N LEU A 72 6.33 14.54 13.11
CA LEU A 72 7.51 15.31 13.50
C LEU A 72 7.14 16.72 13.98
N ALA A 73 6.24 17.40 13.28
CA ALA A 73 5.79 18.74 13.66
C ALA A 73 5.03 18.73 15.00
N LEU A 74 4.16 17.74 15.21
CA LEU A 74 3.37 17.61 16.44
C LEU A 74 4.26 17.24 17.64
N GLU A 75 5.17 16.29 17.47
CA GLU A 75 6.13 15.89 18.49
C GLU A 75 7.05 17.05 18.89
N PHE A 76 7.58 17.77 17.90
CA PHE A 76 8.41 18.94 18.14
C PHE A 76 7.66 20.02 18.92
N PHE A 77 6.41 20.29 18.52
CA PHE A 77 5.56 21.27 19.21
C PHE A 77 5.27 20.88 20.66
N LEU A 78 4.93 19.62 20.91
CA LEU A 78 4.65 19.11 22.26
C LEU A 78 5.91 19.12 23.13
N ALA A 79 7.06 18.70 22.59
CA ALA A 79 8.33 18.72 23.29
C ALA A 79 8.76 20.16 23.64
N ALA A 80 8.62 21.10 22.71
CA ALA A 80 8.92 22.51 22.96
C ALA A 80 8.03 23.09 24.06
N LYS A 81 6.73 22.78 24.05
CA LYS A 81 5.78 23.23 25.08
C LYS A 81 6.07 22.61 26.44
N SER A 82 6.48 21.35 26.48
CA SER A 82 6.87 20.68 27.74
C SER A 82 8.04 21.39 28.40
N LYS A 83 9.08 21.75 27.63
CA LYS A 83 10.24 22.50 28.15
C LYS A 83 9.86 23.87 28.70
N MET A 84 9.02 24.61 27.97
CA MET A 84 8.52 25.92 28.39
C MET A 84 7.71 25.88 29.71
N SER A 85 7.04 24.76 30.01
CA SER A 85 6.27 24.60 31.25
C SER A 85 7.12 24.32 32.49
N VAL A 86 8.36 23.85 32.31
CA VAL A 86 9.32 23.61 33.39
C VAL A 86 10.02 24.92 33.79
N GLU A 87 10.37 25.78 32.82
CA GLU A 87 10.96 27.11 33.11
C GLU A 87 9.99 28.08 33.78
N ASN A 88 8.69 28.01 33.49
CA ASN A 88 7.69 28.87 34.14
C ASN A 88 7.25 28.40 35.55
N LYS A 89 7.85 27.32 36.07
CA LYS A 89 7.59 26.78 37.42
C LYS A 89 8.80 26.82 38.35
N SER A 90 9.92 27.42 37.94
CA SER A 90 11.10 27.65 38.79
C SER A 90 11.21 29.11 39.20
#